data_AF-A0AA43ERE5-F1
#
_entry.id   AF-A0AA43ERE5-F1
#
_cell.length_a   1.000
_cell.length_b   1.000
_cell.length_c   1.000
_cell.angle_alpha   90.00
_cell.angle_beta   90.00
_cell.angle_gamma   90.00
#
_symmetry.space_group_name_H-M   'P 1'
#
loop_
_entity.id
_entity.type
_entity.pdbx_description
1 polymer ?
#
loop_
_entity_poly.entity_id
_entity_poly.type
_entity_poly.pdbx_seq_one_letter_code
_entity_poly.pdbx_strand_id
1 'polypeptide(L)'
;MLGDLFEPGYFDLRALAAYSSCSVRWLRDRLVDRVRPLPHYRIEGKILVKREEFDRWLSSSHVVNSADGLNDIVDSVVAHIRPAKRSA
;
A
#
# COMPACT_ATOMS: atom_id res chain seq x y z
N MET A 1 15.99 28.41 16.00
CA MET A 1 15.90 27.28 15.05
C MET A 1 15.37 26.06 15.78
N LEU A 2 14.05 26.01 16.02
CA LEU A 2 13.38 24.90 16.73
C LEU A 2 12.15 24.40 15.95
N GLY A 3 12.06 24.76 14.66
CA GLY A 3 10.94 24.41 13.77
C GLY A 3 11.13 23.07 13.04
N ASP A 4 12.37 22.60 12.89
CA ASP A 4 12.70 21.36 12.17
C ASP A 4 12.67 20.09 13.05
N LEU A 5 12.45 20.22 14.36
CA LEU A 5 12.41 19.05 15.26
C LEU A 5 11.03 18.39 15.33
N PHE A 6 9.99 19.06 14.84
CA PHE A 6 8.64 18.51 14.76
C PHE A 6 8.29 18.25 13.31
N GLU A 7 8.56 17.02 12.87
CA GLU A 7 7.97 16.47 11.67
C GLU A 7 6.45 16.70 11.72
N PRO A 8 5.84 17.30 10.68
CA PRO A 8 4.41 17.57 10.67
C PRO A 8 3.65 16.26 10.91
N GLY A 9 2.85 16.20 11.98
CA GLY A 9 2.02 15.03 12.25
C GLY A 9 0.95 14.83 11.15
N TYR A 10 0.59 15.90 10.46
CA TYR A 10 -0.42 15.93 9.40
C TYR A 10 0.13 16.61 8.14
N PHE A 11 -0.12 15.99 6.99
CA PHE A 11 0.27 16.46 5.68
C PHE A 11 -0.95 16.75 4.83
N ASP A 12 -0.95 17.86 4.09
CA ASP A 12 -1.85 17.97 2.93
C ASP A 12 -1.32 17.12 1.76
N LEU A 13 -2.10 16.98 0.68
CA LEU A 13 -1.70 16.12 -0.44
C LEU A 13 -0.41 16.58 -1.14
N ARG A 14 -0.06 17.86 -1.09
CA ARG A 14 1.18 18.36 -1.70
C ARG A 14 2.38 18.03 -0.82
N ALA A 15 2.26 18.24 0.48
CA ALA A 15 3.31 17.92 1.44
C ALA A 15 3.50 16.41 1.55
N LEU A 16 2.42 15.61 1.48
CA LEU A 16 2.49 14.16 1.44
C LEU A 16 3.16 13.64 0.16
N ALA A 17 2.90 14.27 -0.98
CA ALA A 17 3.57 13.96 -2.24
C ALA A 17 5.09 14.19 -2.15
N ALA A 18 5.52 15.30 -1.53
CA ALA A 18 6.93 15.57 -1.29
C ALA A 18 7.55 14.56 -0.32
N TYR A 19 6.86 14.24 0.78
CA TYR A 19 7.30 13.27 1.78
C TYR A 19 7.49 11.85 1.20
N SER A 20 6.51 11.38 0.43
CA SER A 20 6.47 9.99 -0.09
C SER A 20 7.06 9.83 -1.50
N SER A 21 7.58 10.92 -2.10
CA SER A 21 7.99 10.97 -3.52
C SER A 21 6.91 10.51 -4.51
N CYS A 22 5.63 10.54 -4.11
CA CYS A 22 4.50 10.17 -4.94
C CYS A 22 3.89 11.39 -5.65
N SER A 23 3.18 11.18 -6.74
CA SER A 23 2.45 12.27 -7.39
C SER A 23 1.15 12.60 -6.64
N VAL A 24 0.78 13.89 -6.59
CA VAL A 24 -0.51 14.34 -6.02
C VAL A 24 -1.69 13.67 -6.72
N ARG A 25 -1.58 13.43 -8.04
CA ARG A 25 -2.60 12.72 -8.81
C ARG A 25 -2.79 11.29 -8.30
N TRP A 26 -1.70 10.55 -8.13
CA TRP A 26 -1.74 9.19 -7.59
C TRP A 26 -2.36 9.14 -6.19
N LEU A 27 -1.98 10.08 -5.31
CA LEU A 27 -2.59 10.19 -3.98
C LEU A 27 -4.09 10.48 -4.04
N ARG A 28 -4.55 11.32 -4.98
CA ARG A 28 -5.98 11.57 -5.20
C ARG A 28 -6.73 10.32 -5.66
N ASP A 29 -6.13 9.55 -6.56
CA ASP A 29 -6.73 8.31 -7.03
C ASP A 29 -6.88 7.29 -5.87
N ARG A 30 -5.95 7.28 -4.91
CA ARG A 30 -6.05 6.45 -3.71
C ARG A 30 -7.10 6.92 -2.70
N LEU A 31 -7.52 8.19 -2.71
CA LEU A 31 -8.60 8.66 -1.83
C LEU A 31 -9.97 8.08 -2.20
N VAL A 32 -10.16 7.75 -3.48
CA VAL A 32 -11.43 7.24 -4.04
C VAL A 32 -11.41 5.74 -4.31
N ASP A 33 -10.33 5.06 -3.93
CA ASP A 33 -10.17 3.61 -4.07
C ASP A 33 -11.20 2.89 -3.20
N ARG A 34 -11.93 1.94 -3.79
CA ARG A 34 -13.00 1.18 -3.11
C ARG A 34 -12.48 0.03 -2.26
N VAL A 35 -11.30 -0.49 -2.58
CA VAL A 35 -10.69 -1.66 -1.93
C VAL A 35 -9.85 -1.21 -0.76
N ARG A 36 -9.03 -0.18 -0.96
CA ARG A 36 -8.07 0.27 0.06
C ARG A 36 -7.81 1.77 -0.01
N PRO A 37 -8.77 2.59 0.43
CA PRO A 37 -8.64 4.04 0.37
C PRO A 37 -7.50 4.55 1.26
N LEU A 38 -6.90 5.65 0.84
CA LEU A 38 -5.92 6.40 1.63
C LEU A 38 -6.61 7.00 2.87
N PRO A 39 -6.14 6.71 4.10
CA PRO A 39 -6.67 7.32 5.32
C PRO A 39 -6.49 8.83 5.29
N HIS A 40 -7.58 9.57 5.51
CA HIS A 40 -7.54 11.02 5.48
C HIS A 40 -8.63 11.65 6.35
N TYR A 41 -8.36 12.88 6.78
CA TYR A 41 -9.28 13.77 7.44
C TYR A 41 -9.76 14.83 6.47
N ARG A 42 -11.03 15.20 6.56
CA ARG A 42 -11.63 16.28 5.78
C ARG A 42 -12.11 17.37 6.73
N ILE A 43 -11.44 18.52 6.70
CA ILE A 43 -11.76 19.67 7.55
C ILE A 43 -12.05 20.84 6.63
N GLU A 44 -13.31 21.28 6.57
CA GLU A 44 -13.76 22.44 5.78
C GLU A 44 -13.27 22.45 4.30
N GLY A 45 -13.21 21.26 3.69
CA GLY A 45 -12.76 21.10 2.30
C GLY A 45 -11.26 20.85 2.12
N LYS A 46 -10.46 20.97 3.19
CA LYS A 46 -9.05 20.56 3.19
C LYS A 46 -8.92 19.07 3.49
N ILE A 47 -8.02 18.42 2.76
CA ILE A 47 -7.64 17.02 2.99
C ILE A 47 -6.33 17.00 3.74
N LEU A 48 -6.31 16.30 4.87
CA LEU A 48 -5.12 16.07 5.69
C LEU A 48 -4.91 14.57 5.91
N VAL A 49 -3.67 14.15 5.95
CA VAL A 49 -3.28 12.75 6.16
C VAL A 49 -2.30 12.72 7.32
N LYS A 50 -2.56 11.88 8.32
CA LYS A 50 -1.62 11.70 9.43
C LYS A 50 -0.45 10.83 8.97
N ARG A 51 0.79 11.25 9.25
CA ARG A 51 2.00 10.53 8.81
C ARG A 51 1.99 9.05 9.20
N GLU A 52 1.75 8.78 10.48
CA GLU A 52 1.75 7.41 11.02
C GLU A 52 0.71 6.50 10.37
N GLU A 53 -0.46 7.06 10.01
CA GLU A 53 -1.50 6.31 9.33
C GLU A 53 -1.13 6.06 7.88
N PHE A 54 -0.52 7.04 7.22
CA PHE A 54 0.03 6.88 5.88
C PHE A 54 1.12 5.78 5.86
N ASP A 55 2.07 5.82 6.78
CA ASP A 55 3.17 4.86 6.82
C ASP A 55 2.68 3.44 7.09
N ARG A 56 1.72 3.28 8.03
CA ARG A 56 1.07 1.99 8.29
C ARG A 56 0.25 1.54 7.08
N TRP A 57 -0.43 2.47 6.43
CA TRP A 57 -1.16 2.16 5.22
C TRP A 57 -0.20 1.73 4.11
N LEU A 58 0.94 2.38 3.93
CA LEU A 58 1.94 2.04 2.92
C LEU A 58 2.61 0.69 3.19
N SER A 59 2.95 0.41 4.46
CA SER A 59 3.64 -0.83 4.85
C SER A 59 2.82 -2.09 4.58
N SER A 60 1.50 -2.01 4.68
CA SER A 60 0.64 -3.15 4.29
C SER A 60 0.46 -3.34 2.78
N SER A 61 0.94 -2.40 1.95
CA SER A 61 1.12 -2.59 0.50
C SER A 61 2.55 -3.02 0.15
N HIS A 62 3.41 -3.25 1.14
CA HIS A 62 4.75 -3.75 0.93
C HIS A 62 4.71 -5.21 0.47
N VAL A 63 5.01 -5.41 -0.81
CA VAL A 63 5.14 -6.74 -1.41
C VAL A 63 6.56 -7.23 -1.15
N VAL A 64 6.72 -8.15 -0.18
CA VAL A 64 8.04 -8.67 0.21
C VAL A 64 8.53 -9.74 -0.76
N ASN A 65 7.64 -10.52 -1.38
CA ASN A 65 7.90 -11.45 -2.50
C ASN A 65 6.54 -12.06 -2.90
N SER A 66 5.79 -11.40 -3.79
CA SER A 66 4.45 -11.87 -4.20
C SER A 66 4.48 -13.06 -5.17
N ALA A 67 5.63 -13.61 -5.52
CA ALA A 67 5.75 -14.71 -6.47
C ALA A 67 5.97 -16.08 -5.82
N ASP A 68 6.54 -16.18 -4.62
CA ASP A 68 6.98 -17.48 -4.10
C ASP A 68 5.82 -18.26 -3.45
N GLY A 69 5.08 -17.63 -2.52
CA GLY A 69 4.07 -18.36 -1.75
C GLY A 69 2.82 -18.79 -2.53
N LEU A 70 2.40 -18.04 -3.56
CA LEU A 70 1.21 -18.40 -4.35
C LEU A 70 1.53 -19.46 -5.40
N ASN A 71 2.69 -19.36 -6.04
CA ASN A 71 3.13 -20.36 -7.00
C ASN A 71 3.38 -21.71 -6.32
N ASP A 72 3.94 -21.73 -5.11
CA ASP A 72 4.15 -22.96 -4.34
C ASP A 72 2.83 -23.70 -4.05
N ILE A 73 1.75 -22.96 -3.75
CA ILE A 73 0.42 -23.54 -3.50
C ILE A 73 -0.16 -24.10 -4.81
N VAL A 74 -0.05 -23.35 -5.90
CA VAL A 74 -0.53 -23.79 -7.23
C VAL A 74 0.24 -25.02 -7.69
N ASP A 75 1.56 -25.03 -7.58
CA ASP A 75 2.42 -26.13 -7.97
C ASP A 75 2.14 -27.39 -7.14
N SER A 76 1.90 -27.24 -5.83
CA SER A 76 1.49 -28.34 -4.96
C SER A 76 0.17 -28.98 -5.40
N VAL A 77 -0.85 -28.17 -5.73
CA VAL A 77 -2.15 -28.67 -6.17
C VAL A 77 -2.05 -29.31 -7.57
N VAL A 78 -1.31 -28.71 -8.49
CA VAL A 78 -1.09 -29.26 -9.84
C VAL A 78 -0.32 -30.59 -9.77
N ALA A 79 0.66 -30.71 -8.87
CA ALA A 79 1.37 -31.96 -8.62
C ALA A 79 0.44 -33.04 -8.06
N HIS A 80 -0.52 -32.67 -7.21
CA HIS A 80 -1.46 -33.61 -6.59
C HIS A 80 -2.58 -34.09 -7.54
N ILE A 81 -2.93 -33.29 -8.55
CA ILE A 81 -3.99 -33.63 -9.53
C ILE A 81 -3.45 -34.45 -10.71
N ARG A 82 -2.13 -34.46 -10.97
CA ARG A 82 -1.57 -35.26 -12.07
C ARG A 82 -1.69 -36.77 -11.78
N PRO A 83 -2.44 -37.55 -12.58
CA PRO A 83 -2.51 -38.99 -12.40
C PRO A 83 -1.17 -39.63 -12.72
N ALA A 84 -0.70 -40.52 -11.83
CA ALA A 84 0.51 -41.31 -12.03
C ALA A 84 0.45 -42.04 -13.37
N LYS A 85 1.37 -41.70 -14.27
CA LYS A 85 1.54 -42.40 -15.54
C LYS A 85 1.89 -43.86 -15.20
N ARG A 86 0.94 -44.78 -15.39
CA ARG A 86 1.23 -46.22 -15.35
C ARG A 86 2.16 -46.51 -16.52
N SER A 87 3.44 -46.73 -16.21
CA SER A 87 4.40 -47.30 -17.15
C SER A 87 3.99 -48.75 -17.43
N ALA A 88 3.71 -49.03 -18.70
CA ALA A 88 3.63 -50.39 -19.25
C ALA A 88 5.02 -50.85 -19.68
#